data_AF-A0A7J6CM29-F1
#
_entry.id   AF-A0A7J6CM29-F1
#
_cell.length_a   1.000
_cell.length_b   1.000
_cell.length_c   1.000
_cell.angle_alpha   90.00
_cell.angle_beta   90.00
_cell.angle_gamma   90.00
#
_symmetry.space_group_name_H-M   'P 1'
#
loop_
_entity.id
_entity.type
_entity.pdbx_description
1 polymer ?
#
loop_
_entity_poly.entity_id
_entity_poly.type
_entity_poly.pdbx_seq_one_letter_code
_entity_poly.pdbx_strand_id
1 'polypeptide(L)'
;MQTTDTTYDNVSHVNYGFQHEEQRPPPFAPPSGINPALPQYHGPQNPQYVHQNSPPQYFSERYSPAQSLHQYTPQTAPVNTHRTVTPGPYLDVNPVHKASRRKKWPFILGIVITLLVVAGVIAVVLWFYGIFDCLQGRRCKTDEKCVSFSQWCDGVQDCPSGDDETQCSRLFGSDYLLQMYSNMNQKWENVCSDGWNDNLGMQACEEMGYERNTYVGYEEIYSRASTDYMLVKTDSLGSSNLTGFHSKTSDCPSNKAVALKCIDCGRNSETRIVGGTMVTSKGVWPWQVSLQISRRHLCGGSVITPYWVVTAAHCVYENSDARDWTVYAGYLTRTEMQLATGNSVSRIVMHNFDPRTNENDIALMKLNLPLTITSNVRPVCLPNKGMYFTAPRECYITGWGSQSSGGSPSPTLQEAKIQLIDRTTCNSRPVYNGQITETMICAGKLEGGVDSCQGDSGGPLVIKENSLWWLVGDTSWGDGCAFRNKPGVYGNVTYFLDWIYEQMRRY
;
A
#
# COMPACT_ATOMS: atom_id res chain seq x y z
N MET A 1 -35.57 14.67 -61.02
CA MET A 1 -36.95 15.16 -60.79
C MET A 1 -37.79 13.97 -60.36
N GLN A 2 -38.78 14.21 -59.49
CA GLN A 2 -39.68 13.22 -58.87
C GLN A 2 -38.98 12.23 -57.92
N THR A 3 -39.35 11.93 -56.66
CA THR A 3 -40.36 12.32 -55.64
C THR A 3 -41.02 11.05 -55.08
N THR A 4 -41.11 10.98 -53.74
CA THR A 4 -42.26 10.49 -52.94
C THR A 4 -42.63 8.99 -52.96
N ASP A 5 -43.04 8.35 -51.85
CA ASP A 5 -42.95 8.70 -50.41
C ASP A 5 -43.27 7.46 -49.53
N THR A 6 -43.02 7.57 -48.22
CA THR A 6 -43.65 6.86 -47.08
C THR A 6 -44.16 5.41 -47.19
N THR A 7 -43.74 4.59 -46.21
CA THR A 7 -44.72 4.06 -45.22
C THR A 7 -44.08 3.97 -43.83
N TYR A 8 -44.82 4.44 -42.82
CA TYR A 8 -44.53 4.23 -41.40
C TYR A 8 -45.01 2.83 -40.97
N ASP A 9 -44.34 2.25 -39.98
CA ASP A 9 -45.03 1.49 -38.93
C ASP A 9 -44.29 1.65 -37.60
N ASN A 10 -45.03 1.70 -36.49
CA ASN A 10 -44.52 2.09 -35.17
C ASN A 10 -45.23 1.29 -34.06
N VAL A 11 -44.58 1.22 -32.89
CA VAL A 11 -45.11 0.67 -31.61
C VAL A 11 -45.26 -0.86 -31.58
N SER A 12 -44.37 -1.62 -30.92
CA SER A 12 -44.42 -1.75 -29.45
C SER A 12 -43.21 -2.53 -28.90
N HIS A 13 -42.30 -1.86 -28.20
CA HIS A 13 -41.37 -2.54 -27.29
C HIS A 13 -41.75 -2.25 -25.85
N VAL A 14 -41.99 -3.33 -25.09
CA VAL A 14 -42.50 -3.29 -23.73
C VAL A 14 -41.46 -2.70 -22.80
N ASN A 15 -41.86 -1.66 -22.09
CA ASN A 15 -41.03 -0.93 -21.14
C ASN A 15 -41.14 -1.62 -19.76
N TYR A 16 -40.04 -2.19 -19.25
CA TYR A 16 -39.94 -2.66 -17.86
C TYR A 16 -38.79 -1.94 -17.16
N GLY A 17 -39.07 -0.72 -16.72
CA GLY A 17 -38.28 0.00 -15.72
C GLY A 17 -39.08 0.16 -14.42
N PHE A 18 -38.35 0.15 -13.29
CA PHE A 18 -38.78 0.51 -11.93
C PHE A 18 -39.82 -0.38 -11.22
N GLN A 19 -39.37 -1.04 -10.14
CA GLN A 19 -39.78 -0.74 -8.75
C GLN A 19 -38.53 -0.96 -7.87
N HIS A 20 -37.99 0.05 -7.18
CA HIS A 20 -38.43 0.70 -5.94
C HIS A 20 -38.13 -0.06 -4.64
N GLU A 21 -37.45 0.69 -3.78
CA GLU A 21 -37.22 0.52 -2.34
C GLU A 21 -38.50 0.21 -1.56
N GLU A 22 -38.67 -1.04 -1.07
CA GLU A 22 -39.52 -1.33 0.08
C GLU A 22 -39.21 -2.69 0.72
N GLN A 23 -38.53 -2.68 1.88
CA GLN A 23 -38.68 -3.69 2.95
C GLN A 23 -37.92 -3.25 4.21
N ARG A 24 -38.53 -2.33 4.96
CA ARG A 24 -38.11 -1.99 6.33
C ARG A 24 -39.10 -2.63 7.30
N PRO A 25 -38.69 -3.50 8.23
CA PRO A 25 -39.61 -3.98 9.27
C PRO A 25 -39.99 -2.82 10.22
N PRO A 26 -41.23 -2.77 10.73
CA PRO A 26 -41.71 -1.66 11.56
C PRO A 26 -41.04 -1.65 12.94
N PRO A 27 -40.93 -0.47 13.60
CA PRO A 27 -40.43 -0.38 14.96
C PRO A 27 -41.43 -0.98 15.95
N PHE A 28 -40.93 -1.73 16.93
CA PHE A 28 -41.72 -2.20 18.07
C PHE A 28 -42.20 -1.01 18.91
N ALA A 29 -43.49 -0.69 18.84
CA ALA A 29 -44.18 0.16 19.82
C ALA A 29 -44.78 -0.72 20.94
N PRO A 30 -44.66 -0.34 22.21
CA PRO A 30 -45.23 -1.10 23.32
C PRO A 30 -46.76 -0.91 23.40
N PRO A 31 -47.54 -1.92 23.84
CA PRO A 31 -48.99 -1.81 23.94
C PRO A 31 -49.43 -0.95 25.13
N SER A 32 -50.23 0.08 24.83
CA SER A 32 -50.91 0.92 25.83
C SER A 32 -52.17 0.23 26.36
N GLY A 33 -52.13 -0.31 27.57
CA GLY A 33 -53.29 -0.84 28.29
C GLY A 33 -53.88 0.18 29.27
N ILE A 34 -55.21 0.26 29.36
CA ILE A 34 -55.94 1.23 30.19
C ILE A 34 -55.99 0.79 31.67
N ASN A 35 -55.86 1.77 32.57
CA ASN A 35 -55.92 1.64 34.04
C ASN A 35 -57.24 1.03 34.57
N PRO A 36 -57.21 0.40 35.77
CA PRO A 36 -57.73 1.15 36.93
C PRO A 36 -56.95 1.00 38.26
N ALA A 37 -57.08 2.05 39.09
CA ALA A 37 -56.89 2.13 40.54
C ALA A 37 -55.46 2.17 41.16
N LEU A 38 -55.27 3.22 41.97
CA LEU A 38 -54.19 3.55 42.91
C LEU A 38 -54.36 2.78 44.26
N PRO A 39 -53.36 2.68 45.19
CA PRO A 39 -52.59 3.84 45.69
C PRO A 39 -51.08 3.68 46.06
N GLN A 40 -50.39 4.82 45.93
CA GLN A 40 -49.31 5.42 46.76
C GLN A 40 -48.41 4.55 47.67
N TYR A 41 -47.10 4.83 47.68
CA TYR A 41 -46.39 5.36 48.87
C TYR A 41 -45.08 6.10 48.48
N HIS A 42 -44.46 6.80 49.44
CA HIS A 42 -43.50 7.91 49.25
C HIS A 42 -42.04 7.55 48.83
N GLY A 43 -41.29 8.55 48.35
CA GLY A 43 -39.82 8.54 48.17
C GLY A 43 -39.03 8.73 49.48
N PRO A 44 -37.79 9.32 49.51
CA PRO A 44 -37.29 10.38 48.63
C PRO A 44 -35.82 10.21 48.14
N GLN A 45 -35.17 11.34 47.79
CA GLN A 45 -33.94 11.50 46.99
C GLN A 45 -32.62 11.51 47.81
N ASN A 46 -31.52 11.19 47.12
CA ASN A 46 -30.16 11.80 47.08
C ASN A 46 -29.66 12.70 48.25
N PRO A 47 -28.33 12.71 48.57
CA PRO A 47 -27.43 13.56 47.77
C PRO A 47 -25.96 13.08 47.59
N GLN A 48 -25.20 13.87 46.83
CA GLN A 48 -23.79 13.69 46.43
C GLN A 48 -22.77 13.74 47.59
N TYR A 49 -21.58 13.17 47.37
CA TYR A 49 -20.30 13.73 47.84
C TYR A 49 -19.13 13.37 46.89
N VAL A 50 -17.92 13.87 47.17
CA VAL A 50 -16.87 14.22 46.19
C VAL A 50 -15.50 13.60 46.56
N HIS A 51 -14.60 13.51 45.55
CA HIS A 51 -13.11 13.47 45.60
C HIS A 51 -12.32 12.14 45.54
N GLN A 52 -11.21 12.26 44.77
CA GLN A 52 -9.84 11.70 44.94
C GLN A 52 -9.43 10.33 44.36
N ASN A 53 -8.75 10.42 43.21
CA ASN A 53 -7.37 10.00 42.92
C ASN A 53 -6.73 8.73 43.56
N SER A 54 -6.05 8.00 42.67
CA SER A 54 -4.81 7.22 42.84
C SER A 54 -4.92 5.68 42.94
N PRO A 55 -3.91 4.93 42.43
CA PRO A 55 -4.07 3.52 42.04
C PRO A 55 -3.46 2.51 43.04
N PRO A 56 -3.80 1.21 42.94
CA PRO A 56 -3.12 0.16 43.70
C PRO A 56 -1.83 -0.30 43.01
N GLN A 57 -0.74 -0.38 43.79
CA GLN A 57 0.46 -1.13 43.42
C GLN A 57 0.38 -2.59 43.90
N TYR A 58 1.17 -3.42 43.22
CA TYR A 58 1.74 -4.71 43.65
C TYR A 58 1.59 -5.11 45.13
N PHE A 59 1.21 -6.37 45.35
CA PHE A 59 1.93 -7.20 46.32
C PHE A 59 2.04 -8.64 45.80
N SER A 60 3.16 -9.29 46.10
CA SER A 60 3.42 -10.71 45.80
C SER A 60 3.25 -11.54 47.06
N GLU A 61 2.98 -12.84 46.95
CA GLU A 61 3.69 -13.82 47.78
C GLU A 61 3.62 -15.25 47.23
N ARG A 62 4.53 -16.10 47.74
CA ARG A 62 4.75 -17.50 47.33
C ARG A 62 4.32 -18.47 48.43
N TYR A 63 4.22 -19.75 48.05
CA TYR A 63 4.34 -20.99 48.83
C TYR A 63 3.07 -21.81 49.14
N SER A 64 2.97 -22.94 48.42
CA SER A 64 2.51 -24.27 48.89
C SER A 64 3.55 -24.86 49.87
N PRO A 65 3.39 -26.03 50.56
CA PRO A 65 2.44 -27.14 50.28
C PRO A 65 1.83 -27.90 51.51
N ALA A 66 0.90 -28.85 51.27
CA ALA A 66 1.00 -30.29 51.66
C ALA A 66 -0.35 -31.06 51.80
N GLN A 67 -0.55 -32.05 50.91
CA GLN A 67 -0.97 -33.47 51.13
C GLN A 67 -2.26 -33.97 51.86
N SER A 68 -2.68 -35.15 51.37
CA SER A 68 -3.52 -36.23 51.97
C SER A 68 -5.02 -36.24 51.59
N LEU A 69 -5.73 -37.39 51.44
CA LEU A 69 -5.39 -38.83 51.49
C LEU A 69 -6.49 -39.69 50.76
N HIS A 70 -6.22 -41.01 50.58
CA HIS A 70 -7.12 -42.15 50.21
C HIS A 70 -7.03 -42.75 48.78
N GLN A 71 -7.26 -44.06 48.51
CA GLN A 71 -7.07 -45.30 49.31
C GLN A 71 -7.14 -46.57 48.41
N TYR A 72 -5.99 -47.24 48.25
CA TYR A 72 -5.71 -48.71 48.25
C TYR A 72 -6.77 -49.81 47.92
N THR A 73 -6.42 -50.72 46.99
CA THR A 73 -6.72 -52.19 47.06
C THR A 73 -5.70 -53.01 46.22
N PRO A 74 -5.19 -54.19 46.67
CA PRO A 74 -4.17 -54.98 45.94
C PRO A 74 -4.64 -56.38 45.49
N GLN A 75 -3.91 -56.99 44.53
CA GLN A 75 -3.84 -58.45 44.33
C GLN A 75 -2.40 -58.91 43.97
N THR A 76 -2.13 -60.19 44.16
CA THR A 76 -0.81 -60.79 44.43
C THR A 76 -0.21 -61.64 43.30
N ALA A 77 1.11 -61.75 43.23
CA ALA A 77 1.84 -62.85 42.58
C ALA A 77 3.15 -63.21 43.33
N PRO A 78 3.57 -64.50 43.42
CA PRO A 78 4.66 -64.94 44.30
C PRO A 78 6.05 -65.12 43.62
N VAL A 79 7.06 -65.37 44.46
CA VAL A 79 8.52 -65.45 44.15
C VAL A 79 9.03 -66.91 44.12
N ASN A 80 10.07 -67.20 43.32
CA ASN A 80 11.01 -68.35 43.36
C ASN A 80 12.27 -68.02 42.50
N THR A 81 13.44 -68.70 42.53
CA THR A 81 14.48 -68.92 43.59
C THR A 81 15.75 -69.59 42.98
N HIS A 82 16.99 -69.15 43.30
CA HIS A 82 18.31 -69.85 43.08
C HIS A 82 18.77 -70.14 41.61
N ARG A 83 20.00 -70.60 41.22
CA ARG A 83 21.38 -70.85 41.76
C ARG A 83 22.37 -70.81 40.53
N THR A 84 23.57 -70.20 40.49
CA THR A 84 24.92 -70.49 41.09
C THR A 84 25.89 -71.40 40.27
N VAL A 85 26.88 -70.77 39.60
CA VAL A 85 28.33 -71.11 39.37
C VAL A 85 28.81 -72.38 38.58
N THR A 86 29.76 -72.15 37.63
CA THR A 86 30.98 -72.99 37.38
C THR A 86 32.17 -72.13 36.86
N PRO A 87 33.44 -72.34 37.29
CA PRO A 87 34.64 -71.63 36.80
C PRO A 87 35.66 -72.49 36.00
N GLY A 88 36.64 -71.85 35.33
CA GLY A 88 37.80 -72.51 34.67
C GLY A 88 39.01 -71.55 34.50
N PRO A 89 40.28 -72.04 34.36
CA PRO A 89 41.44 -71.32 34.89
C PRO A 89 42.45 -70.69 33.90
N TYR A 90 43.33 -69.88 34.50
CA TYR A 90 44.48 -69.09 34.01
C TYR A 90 45.43 -69.67 32.95
N LEU A 91 45.98 -68.77 32.12
CA LEU A 91 47.42 -68.67 31.85
C LEU A 91 47.84 -67.18 31.75
N ASP A 92 49.07 -66.87 32.17
CA ASP A 92 49.60 -65.52 32.43
C ASP A 92 50.66 -65.10 31.41
N VAL A 93 50.56 -63.87 30.85
CA VAL A 93 51.60 -63.21 30.06
C VAL A 93 51.50 -61.67 30.22
N ASN A 94 52.42 -61.07 30.97
CA ASN A 94 52.66 -59.62 30.96
C ASN A 94 53.35 -59.19 29.65
N PRO A 95 53.05 -58.00 29.09
CA PRO A 95 54.11 -56.98 29.09
C PRO A 95 53.69 -55.48 29.10
N VAL A 96 54.46 -54.70 29.88
CA VAL A 96 55.04 -53.37 29.54
C VAL A 96 54.12 -52.15 29.38
N HIS A 97 54.38 -51.14 30.23
CA HIS A 97 53.88 -49.77 30.08
C HIS A 97 54.32 -49.10 28.76
N LYS A 98 53.38 -48.41 28.08
CA LYS A 98 53.68 -47.33 27.12
C LYS A 98 52.87 -46.08 27.44
N ALA A 99 53.55 -44.97 27.67
CA ALA A 99 52.92 -43.67 27.88
C ALA A 99 52.34 -43.13 26.56
N SER A 100 51.03 -42.89 26.51
CA SER A 100 50.35 -42.37 25.32
C SER A 100 50.31 -40.85 25.32
N ARG A 101 51.01 -40.21 24.37
CA ARG A 101 50.86 -38.77 24.09
C ARG A 101 49.46 -38.52 23.50
N ARG A 102 48.53 -37.95 24.28
CA ARG A 102 47.23 -37.46 23.78
C ARG A 102 47.47 -36.43 22.66
N LYS A 103 47.10 -36.77 21.42
CA LYS A 103 47.17 -35.85 20.27
C LYS A 103 46.18 -34.71 20.48
N LYS A 104 46.63 -33.45 20.49
CA LYS A 104 45.80 -32.24 20.68
C LYS A 104 44.85 -31.92 19.49
N TRP A 105 44.82 -32.76 18.47
CA TRP A 105 44.08 -32.57 17.22
C TRP A 105 42.57 -32.29 17.35
N PRO A 106 41.77 -32.99 18.19
CA PRO A 106 40.33 -32.71 18.27
C PRO A 106 40.02 -31.33 18.88
N PHE A 107 40.92 -30.79 19.71
CA PHE A 107 40.78 -29.46 20.29
C PHE A 107 41.02 -28.36 19.25
N ILE A 108 42.03 -28.56 18.38
CA ILE A 108 42.33 -27.66 17.25
C ILE A 108 41.18 -27.67 16.24
N LEU A 109 40.65 -28.85 15.92
CA LEU A 109 39.50 -28.99 15.00
C LEU A 109 38.26 -28.27 15.53
N GLY A 110 37.97 -28.38 16.84
CA GLY A 110 36.87 -27.65 17.48
C GLY A 110 37.01 -26.14 17.33
N ILE A 111 38.20 -25.58 17.60
CA ILE A 111 38.48 -24.14 17.44
C ILE A 111 38.26 -23.69 15.99
N VAL A 112 38.73 -24.45 15.00
CA VAL A 112 38.55 -24.12 13.58
C VAL A 112 37.06 -24.11 13.20
N ILE A 113 36.27 -25.08 13.66
CA ILE A 113 34.82 -25.11 13.42
C ILE A 113 34.13 -23.89 14.05
N THR A 114 34.47 -23.54 15.30
CA THR A 114 33.90 -22.35 15.96
C THR A 114 34.25 -21.06 15.22
N LEU A 115 35.50 -20.90 14.76
CA LEU A 115 35.92 -19.73 13.98
C LEU A 115 35.19 -19.63 12.63
N LEU A 116 34.96 -20.77 11.95
CA LEU A 116 34.18 -20.79 10.71
C LEU A 116 32.71 -20.44 10.93
N VAL A 117 32.09 -20.90 12.02
CA VAL A 117 30.72 -20.51 12.39
C VAL A 117 30.64 -19.02 12.71
N VAL A 118 31.58 -18.49 13.49
CA VAL A 118 31.64 -17.05 13.81
C VAL A 118 31.87 -16.20 12.56
N ALA A 119 32.76 -16.61 11.66
CA ALA A 119 32.98 -15.94 10.38
C ALA A 119 31.72 -16.00 9.48
N GLY A 120 31.00 -17.13 9.47
CA GLY A 120 29.71 -17.27 8.78
C GLY A 120 28.63 -16.35 9.35
N VAL A 121 28.50 -16.26 10.68
CA VAL A 121 27.58 -15.33 11.33
C VAL A 121 27.96 -13.88 11.04
N ILE A 122 29.25 -13.52 11.11
CA ILE A 122 29.71 -12.18 10.73
C ILE A 122 29.42 -11.89 9.25
N ALA A 123 29.63 -12.85 8.35
CA ALA A 123 29.30 -12.68 6.94
C ALA A 123 27.79 -12.50 6.71
N VAL A 124 26.93 -13.26 7.41
CA VAL A 124 25.46 -13.07 7.37
C VAL A 124 25.05 -11.73 7.97
N VAL A 125 25.69 -11.28 9.04
CA VAL A 125 25.44 -9.98 9.68
C VAL A 125 25.89 -8.82 8.79
N LEU A 126 27.06 -8.92 8.14
CA LEU A 126 27.55 -7.93 7.17
C LEU A 126 26.73 -7.94 5.88
N TRP A 127 26.24 -9.10 5.44
CA TRP A 127 25.31 -9.24 4.31
C TRP A 127 23.95 -8.64 4.64
N PHE A 128 23.44 -8.84 5.86
CA PHE A 128 22.23 -8.22 6.38
C PHE A 128 22.39 -6.70 6.43
N TYR A 129 23.39 -6.16 7.14
CA TYR A 129 23.62 -4.72 7.23
C TYR A 129 23.99 -4.07 5.87
N GLY A 130 24.64 -4.79 4.96
CA GLY A 130 24.95 -4.31 3.60
C GLY A 130 23.78 -4.36 2.62
N ILE A 131 22.72 -5.12 2.92
CA ILE A 131 21.45 -5.13 2.14
C ILE A 131 20.45 -4.10 2.70
N PHE A 132 20.44 -3.89 4.02
CA PHE A 132 19.57 -2.91 4.70
C PHE A 132 20.05 -1.45 4.53
N ASP A 133 20.96 -1.22 3.58
CA ASP A 133 21.67 0.04 3.42
C ASP A 133 20.79 1.09 2.71
N CYS A 134 20.20 1.96 3.54
CA CYS A 134 19.35 3.10 3.16
C CYS A 134 18.01 2.71 2.49
N LEU A 135 17.22 1.84 3.14
CA LEU A 135 15.91 1.37 2.64
C LEU A 135 14.82 2.45 2.55
N GLN A 136 14.81 3.44 3.45
CA GLN A 136 13.81 4.52 3.50
C GLN A 136 14.40 5.88 3.11
N GLY A 137 15.53 5.90 2.41
CA GLY A 137 16.25 7.12 2.10
C GLY A 137 17.14 7.04 0.88
N ARG A 138 17.79 8.17 0.58
CA ARG A 138 18.82 8.30 -0.45
C ARG A 138 20.15 8.62 0.23
N ARG A 139 21.26 8.11 -0.31
CA ARG A 139 22.60 8.49 0.15
C ARG A 139 23.01 9.85 -0.40
N CYS A 140 23.66 10.65 0.44
CA CYS A 140 24.39 11.85 0.02
C CYS A 140 25.56 11.49 -0.91
N LYS A 141 25.91 12.36 -1.88
CA LYS A 141 26.91 12.03 -2.92
C LYS A 141 28.33 11.88 -2.39
N THR A 142 28.65 12.47 -1.24
CA THR A 142 30.03 12.67 -0.75
C THR A 142 30.43 11.83 0.46
N ASP A 143 29.49 11.49 1.35
CA ASP A 143 29.82 10.99 2.70
C ASP A 143 29.03 9.72 3.08
N GLU A 144 28.37 9.09 2.10
CA GLU A 144 27.49 7.91 2.22
C GLU A 144 26.32 8.02 3.23
N LYS A 145 26.19 9.12 4.00
CA LYS A 145 25.07 9.39 4.91
C LYS A 145 23.73 9.12 4.21
N CYS A 146 22.92 8.25 4.82
CA CYS A 146 21.53 8.05 4.43
C CYS A 146 20.64 9.17 4.99
N VAL A 147 19.82 9.76 4.13
CA VAL A 147 18.83 10.81 4.46
C VAL A 147 17.46 10.31 4.01
N SER A 148 16.42 10.45 4.85
CA SER A 148 15.07 9.95 4.52
C SER A 148 14.53 10.55 3.23
N PHE A 149 13.66 9.84 2.50
CA PHE A 149 12.95 10.42 1.35
C PHE A 149 12.09 11.63 1.74
N SER A 150 11.64 11.70 3.00
CA SER A 150 10.89 12.84 3.54
C SER A 150 11.78 14.05 3.88
N GLN A 151 13.10 13.88 3.91
CA GLN A 151 14.13 14.89 4.18
C GLN A 151 14.87 15.31 2.89
N TRP A 152 14.34 14.96 1.72
CA TRP A 152 14.83 15.48 0.44
C TRP A 152 13.90 16.60 0.00
N CYS A 153 14.47 17.76 -0.31
CA CYS A 153 13.74 18.97 -0.72
C CYS A 153 12.79 19.51 0.37
N ASP A 154 13.18 19.38 1.64
CA ASP A 154 12.41 19.83 2.81
C ASP A 154 12.87 21.20 3.36
N GLY A 155 14.00 21.70 2.88
CA GLY A 155 14.65 22.93 3.32
C GLY A 155 15.68 22.77 4.43
N VAL A 156 15.98 21.55 4.85
CA VAL A 156 17.03 21.26 5.83
C VAL A 156 18.22 20.68 5.07
N GLN A 157 19.39 21.31 5.21
CA GLN A 157 20.63 20.71 4.70
C GLN A 157 21.02 19.52 5.58
N ASP A 158 20.51 18.34 5.25
CA ASP A 158 20.83 17.08 5.88
C ASP A 158 22.08 16.43 5.26
N CYS A 159 22.32 16.61 3.96
CA CYS A 159 23.54 16.17 3.30
C CYS A 159 24.69 17.19 3.48
N PRO A 160 25.93 16.74 3.80
CA PRO A 160 27.08 17.63 3.94
C PRO A 160 27.35 18.53 2.72
N SER A 161 26.98 18.06 1.52
CA SER A 161 27.11 18.80 0.26
C SER A 161 25.86 19.60 -0.15
N GLY A 162 24.74 19.49 0.57
CA GLY A 162 23.47 20.13 0.21
C GLY A 162 22.80 19.57 -1.03
N ASP A 163 23.21 18.37 -1.48
CA ASP A 163 22.66 17.72 -2.67
C ASP A 163 21.15 17.43 -2.56
N ASP A 164 20.70 17.17 -1.33
CA ASP A 164 19.32 16.95 -0.90
C ASP A 164 18.38 18.12 -1.25
N GLU A 165 18.91 19.35 -1.20
CA GLU A 165 18.19 20.58 -1.48
C GLU A 165 18.47 21.13 -2.89
N THR A 166 18.94 20.27 -3.81
CA THR A 166 19.18 20.58 -5.22
C THR A 166 18.39 19.69 -6.17
N GLN A 167 18.04 20.22 -7.36
CA GLN A 167 17.26 19.49 -8.38
C GLN A 167 15.90 18.99 -7.85
N CYS A 168 15.26 19.87 -7.08
CA CYS A 168 13.99 19.62 -6.43
C CYS A 168 12.84 20.16 -7.28
N SER A 169 12.19 19.30 -8.05
CA SER A 169 11.01 19.61 -8.86
C SER A 169 9.80 18.77 -8.43
N ARG A 170 8.59 19.35 -8.46
CA ARG A 170 7.33 18.65 -8.15
C ARG A 170 6.15 19.24 -8.88
N LEU A 171 5.09 18.44 -9.04
CA LEU A 171 3.78 18.90 -9.47
C LEU A 171 2.89 19.21 -8.26
N PHE A 172 2.17 20.34 -8.31
CA PHE A 172 1.31 20.83 -7.23
C PHE A 172 -0.13 21.06 -7.68
N GLY A 173 -1.07 20.61 -6.85
CA GLY A 173 -2.52 20.79 -7.04
C GLY A 173 -3.11 20.05 -8.26
N SER A 174 -4.41 20.22 -8.48
CA SER A 174 -5.12 19.65 -9.63
C SER A 174 -4.71 20.24 -10.98
N ASP A 175 -4.06 21.41 -10.95
CA ASP A 175 -3.74 22.22 -12.13
C ASP A 175 -2.34 21.93 -12.67
N TYR A 176 -1.66 20.92 -12.09
CA TYR A 176 -0.33 20.44 -12.50
C TYR A 176 0.76 21.53 -12.47
N LEU A 177 0.65 22.50 -11.55
CA LEU A 177 1.64 23.57 -11.40
C LEU A 177 3.02 22.98 -11.11
N LEU A 178 3.99 23.26 -11.97
CA LEU A 178 5.37 22.92 -11.71
C LEU A 178 5.92 23.86 -10.63
N GLN A 179 6.39 23.26 -9.54
CA GLN A 179 7.11 23.96 -8.49
C GLN A 179 8.54 23.46 -8.40
N MET A 180 9.45 24.36 -8.06
CA MET A 180 10.83 24.03 -7.72
C MET A 180 11.20 24.57 -6.35
N TYR A 181 12.08 23.88 -5.64
CA TYR A 181 12.57 24.34 -4.36
C TYR A 181 13.60 25.46 -4.55
N SER A 182 13.40 26.58 -3.85
CA SER A 182 14.26 27.75 -3.89
C SER A 182 15.11 27.80 -2.62
N ASN A 183 16.33 27.26 -2.69
CA ASN A 183 17.28 27.27 -1.57
C ASN A 183 17.60 28.71 -1.07
N MET A 184 17.43 29.73 -1.91
CA MET A 184 17.58 31.14 -1.50
C MET A 184 16.43 31.62 -0.60
N ASN A 185 15.19 31.27 -0.94
CA ASN A 185 13.98 31.74 -0.26
C ASN A 185 13.42 30.70 0.74
N GLN A 186 14.08 29.54 0.85
CA GLN A 186 13.75 28.41 1.70
C GLN A 186 12.29 27.93 1.54
N LYS A 187 11.80 27.94 0.30
CA LYS A 187 10.41 27.60 -0.04
C LYS A 187 10.25 27.04 -1.45
N TRP A 188 9.13 26.36 -1.66
CA TRP A 188 8.69 25.94 -2.99
C TRP A 188 8.06 27.11 -3.75
N GLU A 189 8.52 27.36 -4.97
CA GLU A 189 8.07 28.47 -5.83
C GLU A 189 7.58 27.93 -7.18
N ASN A 190 6.61 28.60 -7.80
CA ASN A 190 6.10 28.20 -9.11
C ASN A 190 7.12 28.53 -10.20
N VAL A 191 7.26 27.71 -11.23
CA VAL A 191 8.16 28.01 -12.36
C VAL A 191 7.49 28.97 -13.34
N CYS A 192 8.15 30.07 -13.67
CA CYS A 192 7.71 31.02 -14.70
C CYS A 192 7.75 30.36 -16.09
N SER A 193 6.76 30.63 -16.94
CA SER A 193 6.75 30.11 -18.32
C SER A 193 7.78 30.76 -19.24
N ASP A 194 8.33 31.91 -18.86
CA ASP A 194 9.21 32.70 -19.73
C ASP A 194 10.57 31.99 -19.89
N GLY A 195 10.90 31.62 -21.12
CA GLY A 195 12.06 30.79 -21.45
C GLY A 195 11.85 29.28 -21.27
N TRP A 196 10.66 28.85 -20.83
CA TRP A 196 10.31 27.43 -20.75
C TRP A 196 10.18 26.79 -22.14
N ASN A 197 10.44 25.49 -22.24
CA ASN A 197 10.36 24.73 -23.48
C ASN A 197 10.20 23.22 -23.19
N ASP A 198 9.84 22.45 -24.22
CA ASP A 198 9.59 21.00 -24.06
C ASP A 198 10.81 20.19 -23.61
N ASN A 199 12.04 20.63 -23.91
CA ASN A 199 13.24 19.94 -23.42
C ASN A 199 13.42 20.12 -21.91
N LEU A 200 13.12 21.30 -21.36
CA LEU A 200 13.06 21.52 -19.91
C LEU A 200 11.89 20.75 -19.28
N GLY A 201 10.76 20.69 -19.98
CA GLY A 201 9.63 19.83 -19.61
C GLY A 201 10.02 18.36 -19.46
N MET A 202 10.70 17.81 -20.46
CA MET A 202 11.23 16.45 -20.42
C MET A 202 12.23 16.25 -19.27
N GLN A 203 13.19 17.17 -19.08
CA GLN A 203 14.17 17.09 -17.98
C GLN A 203 13.50 17.11 -16.59
N ALA A 204 12.52 17.98 -16.36
CA ALA A 204 11.77 18.01 -15.10
C ALA A 204 10.97 16.73 -14.87
N CYS A 205 10.41 16.14 -15.92
CA CYS A 205 9.73 14.85 -15.84
C CYS A 205 10.70 13.69 -15.56
N GLU A 206 11.88 13.67 -16.19
CA GLU A 206 12.97 12.72 -15.93
C GLU A 206 13.45 12.81 -14.45
N GLU A 207 13.60 14.02 -13.90
CA GLU A 207 13.94 14.22 -12.48
C GLU A 207 12.86 13.70 -11.52
N MET A 208 11.58 13.78 -11.89
CA MET A 208 10.47 13.18 -11.14
C MET A 208 10.29 11.67 -11.38
N GLY A 209 11.19 11.03 -12.14
CA GLY A 209 11.15 9.58 -12.40
C GLY A 209 10.20 9.13 -13.52
N TYR A 210 9.71 10.05 -14.35
CA TYR A 210 9.00 9.70 -15.59
C TYR A 210 9.98 9.45 -16.74
N GLU A 211 9.58 8.59 -17.67
CA GLU A 211 10.37 8.33 -18.89
C GLU A 211 10.21 9.49 -19.88
N ARG A 212 11.29 9.86 -20.58
CA ARG A 212 11.29 10.96 -21.55
C ARG A 212 10.17 10.88 -22.59
N ASN A 213 9.81 9.66 -22.98
CA ASN A 213 8.81 9.37 -24.00
C ASN A 213 7.35 9.38 -23.49
N THR A 214 7.10 9.52 -22.18
CA THR A 214 5.73 9.73 -21.66
C THR A 214 5.33 11.20 -21.64
N TYR A 215 6.29 12.11 -21.78
CA TYR A 215 6.07 13.56 -21.80
C TYR A 215 4.95 13.96 -22.77
N VAL A 216 3.97 14.72 -22.27
CA VAL A 216 2.80 15.18 -23.06
C VAL A 216 2.97 16.62 -23.53
N GLY A 217 3.52 17.49 -22.67
CA GLY A 217 3.62 18.92 -22.94
C GLY A 217 3.55 19.77 -21.66
N TYR A 218 3.46 21.08 -21.85
CA TYR A 218 3.14 22.04 -20.81
C TYR A 218 2.07 23.03 -21.28
N GLU A 219 1.41 23.68 -20.33
CA GLU A 219 0.45 24.77 -20.54
C GLU A 219 0.89 25.99 -19.72
N GLU A 220 0.62 27.20 -20.21
CA GLU A 220 0.88 28.44 -19.47
C GLU A 220 -0.40 28.87 -18.72
N ILE A 221 -0.34 28.96 -17.39
CA ILE A 221 -1.51 29.30 -16.57
C ILE A 221 -1.26 30.48 -15.63
N TYR A 222 -2.26 31.34 -15.44
CA TYR A 222 -2.19 32.45 -14.49
C TYR A 222 -2.20 31.93 -13.06
N SER A 223 -1.08 32.04 -12.35
CA SER A 223 -1.00 31.70 -10.94
C SER A 223 -1.79 32.72 -10.11
N ARG A 224 -2.86 32.26 -9.43
CA ARG A 224 -3.66 33.10 -8.53
C ARG A 224 -3.12 33.15 -7.10
N ALA A 225 -2.05 32.40 -6.80
CA ALA A 225 -1.66 32.05 -5.43
C ALA A 225 -0.24 32.46 -5.03
N SER A 226 0.63 32.84 -5.98
CA SER A 226 1.99 33.34 -5.70
C SER A 226 2.38 34.42 -6.70
N THR A 227 2.95 35.51 -6.20
CA THR A 227 3.69 36.51 -7.00
C THR A 227 5.11 36.08 -7.31
N ASP A 228 5.62 35.10 -6.56
CA ASP A 228 7.03 34.72 -6.59
C ASP A 228 7.19 33.51 -7.50
N TYR A 229 8.11 33.64 -8.46
CA TYR A 229 8.38 32.67 -9.50
C TYR A 229 9.88 32.35 -9.62
N MET A 230 10.19 31.09 -9.94
CA MET A 230 11.52 30.66 -10.35
C MET A 230 11.68 30.83 -11.86
N LEU A 231 12.75 31.50 -12.29
CA LEU A 231 13.08 31.69 -13.71
C LEU A 231 14.22 30.78 -14.15
N VAL A 232 14.04 30.16 -15.32
CA VAL A 232 15.06 29.34 -15.98
C VAL A 232 16.26 30.21 -16.34
N LYS A 233 17.46 29.75 -16.00
CA LYS A 233 18.70 30.33 -16.50
C LYS A 233 19.08 29.67 -17.82
N THR A 234 19.02 30.42 -18.91
CA THR A 234 19.76 30.09 -20.13
C THR A 234 21.24 30.38 -19.91
N ASP A 235 22.11 29.44 -20.30
CA ASP A 235 23.55 29.70 -20.34
C ASP A 235 23.95 30.59 -21.54
N SER A 236 25.22 31.00 -21.60
CA SER A 236 25.74 31.85 -22.67
C SER A 236 25.84 31.15 -24.04
N LEU A 237 25.48 29.86 -24.14
CA LEU A 237 25.39 29.07 -25.37
C LEU A 237 23.93 28.81 -25.79
N GLY A 238 22.95 29.29 -25.02
CA GLY A 238 21.53 29.05 -25.25
C GLY A 238 21.03 27.68 -24.76
N SER A 239 21.87 26.92 -24.06
CA SER A 239 21.51 25.66 -23.44
C SER A 239 20.86 25.93 -22.08
N SER A 240 19.55 25.75 -21.99
CA SER A 240 18.82 25.74 -20.74
C SER A 240 18.95 24.37 -20.07
N ASN A 241 19.54 24.32 -18.88
CA ASN A 241 19.69 23.09 -18.08
C ASN A 241 18.91 23.27 -16.77
N LEU A 242 18.20 22.24 -16.30
CA LEU A 242 17.43 22.30 -15.06
C LEU A 242 18.27 22.61 -13.80
N THR A 243 19.59 22.44 -13.86
CA THR A 243 20.54 22.86 -12.81
C THR A 243 20.77 24.38 -12.74
N GLY A 244 20.30 25.14 -13.73
CA GLY A 244 20.36 26.59 -13.77
C GLY A 244 18.99 27.24 -13.55
N PHE A 245 18.67 27.58 -12.30
CA PHE A 245 17.60 28.54 -11.97
C PHE A 245 18.18 29.71 -11.20
N HIS A 246 17.70 30.91 -11.51
CA HIS A 246 18.00 32.09 -10.72
C HIS A 246 16.80 32.45 -9.86
N SER A 247 16.94 32.35 -8.53
CA SER A 247 16.11 33.11 -7.60
C SER A 247 16.44 34.59 -7.74
N LYS A 248 15.77 35.26 -8.67
CA LYS A 248 15.27 36.65 -8.61
C LYS A 248 14.76 37.12 -9.98
N THR A 249 13.44 37.24 -10.08
CA THR A 249 12.78 38.55 -10.05
C THR A 249 11.46 38.42 -9.30
N SER A 250 10.98 39.50 -8.69
CA SER A 250 9.62 39.61 -8.08
C SER A 250 8.48 39.52 -9.10
N ASP A 251 8.83 39.41 -10.38
CA ASP A 251 7.95 39.46 -11.52
C ASP A 251 8.42 38.40 -12.52
N CYS A 252 7.56 37.43 -12.81
CA CYS A 252 7.57 36.70 -14.07
C CYS A 252 6.96 37.63 -15.12
N PRO A 253 7.68 38.08 -16.16
CA PRO A 253 7.19 39.13 -17.07
C PRO A 253 5.83 38.85 -17.73
N SER A 254 5.51 37.59 -18.05
CA SER A 254 4.18 37.18 -18.53
C SER A 254 3.12 37.02 -17.43
N ASN A 255 3.53 36.95 -16.16
CA ASN A 255 2.74 36.56 -14.99
C ASN A 255 2.03 35.19 -15.17
N LYS A 256 2.70 34.23 -15.81
CA LYS A 256 2.21 32.87 -16.01
C LYS A 256 3.18 31.83 -15.45
N ALA A 257 2.61 30.79 -14.85
CA ALA A 257 3.31 29.61 -14.39
C ALA A 257 3.23 28.47 -15.41
N VAL A 258 4.20 27.57 -15.35
CA VAL A 258 4.19 26.30 -16.09
C VAL A 258 3.25 25.30 -15.40
N ALA A 259 2.26 24.79 -16.13
CA ALA A 259 1.52 23.58 -15.80
C ALA A 259 2.09 22.41 -16.61
N LEU A 260 2.73 21.43 -15.97
CA LEU A 260 3.55 20.41 -16.62
C LEU A 260 2.85 19.04 -16.65
N LYS A 261 2.77 18.40 -17.83
CA LYS A 261 2.12 17.09 -18.02
C LYS A 261 3.16 16.04 -18.45
N CYS A 262 3.66 15.27 -17.48
CA CYS A 262 4.66 14.23 -17.70
C CYS A 262 4.11 12.91 -18.28
N ILE A 263 2.78 12.71 -18.25
CA ILE A 263 2.11 11.50 -18.75
C ILE A 263 0.61 11.76 -19.02
N ASP A 264 0.02 11.07 -20.00
CA ASP A 264 -1.44 10.99 -20.19
C ASP A 264 -2.01 9.93 -19.24
N CYS A 265 -2.62 10.36 -18.13
CA CYS A 265 -3.12 9.50 -17.06
C CYS A 265 -4.59 9.78 -16.72
N GLY A 266 -5.22 8.85 -15.98
CA GLY A 266 -6.51 9.06 -15.32
C GLY A 266 -7.69 9.21 -16.28
N ARG A 267 -7.50 8.94 -17.57
CA ARG A 267 -8.56 8.95 -18.60
C ARG A 267 -9.05 7.54 -18.86
N ASN A 268 -10.37 7.34 -18.76
CA ASN A 268 -11.06 6.15 -19.24
C ASN A 268 -11.72 6.43 -20.59
N SER A 269 -11.85 5.42 -21.45
CA SER A 269 -12.35 5.58 -22.82
C SER A 269 -13.87 5.42 -22.95
N GLU A 270 -14.54 4.95 -21.90
CA GLU A 270 -15.98 4.68 -21.90
C GLU A 270 -16.66 5.19 -20.62
N THR A 271 -17.95 5.53 -20.73
CA THR A 271 -18.78 5.91 -19.59
C THR A 271 -19.27 4.67 -18.84
N ARG A 272 -19.29 4.77 -17.51
CA ARG A 272 -19.71 3.68 -16.62
C ARG A 272 -21.21 3.44 -16.71
N ILE A 273 -21.65 2.19 -16.83
CA ILE A 273 -23.07 1.83 -16.71
C ILE A 273 -23.48 1.97 -15.23
N VAL A 274 -24.45 2.85 -14.96
CA VAL A 274 -24.85 3.18 -13.59
C VAL A 274 -25.66 2.03 -12.97
N GLY A 275 -25.03 1.26 -12.08
CA GLY A 275 -25.70 0.31 -11.19
C GLY A 275 -25.12 -1.11 -11.17
N GLY A 276 -24.12 -1.43 -11.99
CA GLY A 276 -23.51 -2.76 -12.05
C GLY A 276 -22.47 -3.04 -10.96
N THR A 277 -22.33 -4.32 -10.60
CA THR A 277 -21.18 -4.90 -9.88
C THR A 277 -20.10 -5.43 -10.82
N MET A 278 -20.46 -5.77 -12.07
CA MET A 278 -19.57 -6.33 -13.08
C MET A 278 -19.17 -5.27 -14.10
N VAL A 279 -17.87 -5.21 -14.44
CA VAL A 279 -17.35 -4.32 -15.48
C VAL A 279 -17.59 -4.94 -16.86
N THR A 280 -18.31 -4.23 -17.72
CA THR A 280 -18.72 -4.72 -19.05
C THR A 280 -17.77 -4.33 -20.19
N SER A 281 -16.85 -3.37 -19.98
CA SER A 281 -15.84 -2.99 -20.96
C SER A 281 -14.46 -2.73 -20.36
N LYS A 282 -13.43 -3.10 -21.12
CA LYS A 282 -12.00 -2.93 -20.80
C LYS A 282 -11.61 -1.46 -20.67
N GLY A 283 -12.31 -0.57 -21.38
CA GLY A 283 -12.02 0.86 -21.40
C GLY A 283 -12.49 1.64 -20.16
N VAL A 284 -13.21 1.01 -19.22
CA VAL A 284 -13.77 1.69 -18.03
C VAL A 284 -12.70 1.90 -16.94
N TRP A 285 -11.86 0.88 -16.70
CA TRP A 285 -10.80 0.86 -15.67
C TRP A 285 -9.44 0.45 -16.27
N PRO A 286 -8.90 1.19 -17.26
CA PRO A 286 -7.77 0.74 -18.09
C PRO A 286 -6.42 0.65 -17.36
N TRP A 287 -6.34 1.07 -16.10
CA TRP A 287 -5.17 0.91 -15.22
C TRP A 287 -5.22 -0.37 -14.38
N GLN A 288 -6.36 -1.05 -14.29
CA GLN A 288 -6.47 -2.29 -13.53
C GLN A 288 -5.58 -3.38 -14.14
N VAL A 289 -4.75 -4.00 -13.31
CA VAL A 289 -4.03 -5.23 -13.68
C VAL A 289 -4.33 -6.40 -12.75
N SER A 290 -4.12 -7.60 -13.26
CA SER A 290 -4.11 -8.85 -12.50
C SER A 290 -2.66 -9.32 -12.37
N LEU A 291 -2.20 -9.48 -11.13
CA LEU A 291 -0.88 -9.99 -10.79
C LEU A 291 -0.97 -11.48 -10.51
N GLN A 292 -0.14 -12.26 -11.20
CA GLN A 292 -0.22 -13.72 -11.18
C GLN A 292 1.14 -14.37 -10.98
N ILE A 293 1.15 -15.47 -10.23
CA ILE A 293 2.22 -16.47 -10.19
C ILE A 293 1.67 -17.77 -10.74
N SER A 294 2.42 -18.48 -11.60
CA SER A 294 2.00 -19.77 -12.18
C SER A 294 0.60 -19.75 -12.83
N ARG A 295 0.22 -18.65 -13.50
CA ARG A 295 -1.12 -18.39 -14.09
C ARG A 295 -2.29 -18.42 -13.08
N ARG A 296 -2.01 -18.22 -11.80
CA ARG A 296 -2.99 -18.01 -10.74
C ARG A 296 -2.96 -16.56 -10.30
N HIS A 297 -4.10 -15.89 -10.40
CA HIS A 297 -4.32 -14.57 -9.81
C HIS A 297 -4.17 -14.62 -8.28
N LEU A 298 -3.35 -13.70 -7.76
CA LEU A 298 -3.10 -13.50 -6.33
C LEU A 298 -3.54 -12.11 -5.86
N CYS A 299 -3.19 -11.07 -6.63
CA CYS A 299 -3.47 -9.68 -6.30
C CYS A 299 -3.87 -8.86 -7.53
N GLY A 300 -4.50 -7.72 -7.28
CA GLY A 300 -4.64 -6.61 -8.22
C GLY A 300 -3.41 -5.68 -8.22
N GLY A 301 -3.47 -4.70 -9.11
CA GLY A 301 -2.48 -3.63 -9.22
C GLY A 301 -3.01 -2.48 -10.08
N SER A 302 -2.28 -1.37 -10.09
CA SER A 302 -2.60 -0.17 -10.85
C SER A 302 -1.43 0.26 -11.74
N VAL A 303 -1.63 0.32 -13.07
CA VAL A 303 -0.67 0.93 -13.99
C VAL A 303 -0.52 2.41 -13.64
N ILE A 304 0.69 2.88 -13.36
CA ILE A 304 1.01 4.30 -13.12
C ILE A 304 1.90 4.91 -14.22
N THR A 305 2.69 4.08 -14.91
CA THR A 305 3.38 4.41 -16.16
C THR A 305 3.42 3.18 -17.08
N PRO A 306 3.88 3.26 -18.35
CA PRO A 306 4.05 2.07 -19.19
C PRO A 306 4.95 0.99 -18.57
N TYR A 307 5.89 1.35 -17.69
CA TYR A 307 6.81 0.41 -17.04
C TYR A 307 6.44 0.04 -15.61
N TRP A 308 5.61 0.84 -14.93
CA TRP A 308 5.44 0.75 -13.48
C TRP A 308 4.00 0.48 -13.06
N VAL A 309 3.84 -0.48 -12.15
CA VAL A 309 2.59 -0.86 -11.49
C VAL A 309 2.73 -0.68 -9.98
N VAL A 310 1.74 -0.04 -9.35
CA VAL A 310 1.56 -0.01 -7.88
C VAL A 310 0.75 -1.23 -7.45
N THR A 311 1.11 -1.84 -6.32
CA THR A 311 0.36 -2.90 -5.64
C THR A 311 0.72 -2.89 -4.14
N ALA A 312 0.11 -3.76 -3.34
CA ALA A 312 0.39 -3.86 -1.90
C ALA A 312 1.70 -4.63 -1.62
N ALA A 313 2.38 -4.33 -0.52
CA ALA A 313 3.60 -5.03 -0.12
C ALA A 313 3.33 -6.49 0.28
N HIS A 314 2.21 -6.76 0.98
CA HIS A 314 1.87 -8.10 1.43
C HIS A 314 1.68 -9.10 0.27
N CYS A 315 1.32 -8.62 -0.93
CA CYS A 315 1.26 -9.43 -2.14
C CYS A 315 2.63 -10.06 -2.51
N VAL A 316 3.71 -9.31 -2.30
CA VAL A 316 5.08 -9.67 -2.72
C VAL A 316 6.00 -10.07 -1.57
N TYR A 317 5.59 -9.86 -0.31
CA TYR A 317 6.41 -10.10 0.89
C TYR A 317 6.98 -11.53 0.96
N GLU A 318 6.14 -12.54 0.76
CA GLU A 318 6.58 -13.95 0.70
C GLU A 318 6.98 -14.42 -0.72
N ASN A 319 6.72 -13.61 -1.75
CA ASN A 319 6.91 -13.93 -3.16
C ASN A 319 7.76 -12.85 -3.86
N SER A 320 8.99 -12.63 -3.38
CA SER A 320 9.79 -11.45 -3.76
C SER A 320 10.62 -11.59 -5.05
N ASP A 321 10.67 -12.77 -5.68
CA ASP A 321 11.36 -12.94 -6.96
C ASP A 321 10.50 -12.45 -8.13
N ALA A 322 10.95 -11.38 -8.77
CA ALA A 322 10.29 -10.78 -9.93
C ALA A 322 10.03 -11.78 -11.07
N ARG A 323 10.85 -12.83 -11.21
CA ARG A 323 10.74 -13.81 -12.31
C ARG A 323 9.52 -14.72 -12.20
N ASP A 324 8.94 -14.87 -11.01
CA ASP A 324 7.75 -15.68 -10.79
C ASP A 324 6.46 -14.94 -11.16
N TRP A 325 6.51 -13.60 -11.27
CA TRP A 325 5.36 -12.73 -11.50
C TRP A 325 5.10 -12.43 -12.97
N THR A 326 3.82 -12.44 -13.32
CA THR A 326 3.31 -12.00 -14.62
C THR A 326 2.15 -11.01 -14.43
N VAL A 327 2.22 -9.89 -15.14
CA VAL A 327 1.23 -8.79 -15.09
C VAL A 327 0.32 -8.83 -16.32
N TYR A 328 -0.98 -8.92 -16.09
CA TYR A 328 -2.01 -8.90 -17.12
C TYR A 328 -2.80 -7.59 -17.06
N ALA A 329 -2.68 -6.76 -18.11
CA ALA A 329 -3.39 -5.49 -18.26
C ALA A 329 -4.34 -5.54 -19.47
N GLY A 330 -5.48 -4.85 -19.42
CA GLY A 330 -6.42 -4.77 -20.56
C GLY A 330 -7.29 -6.02 -20.77
N TYR A 331 -7.56 -6.77 -19.71
CA TYR A 331 -8.43 -7.95 -19.70
C TYR A 331 -9.61 -7.76 -18.75
N LEU A 332 -10.75 -8.38 -19.04
CA LEU A 332 -11.89 -8.43 -18.12
C LEU A 332 -12.03 -9.77 -17.44
N THR A 333 -11.70 -10.88 -18.12
CA THR A 333 -11.94 -12.23 -17.57
C THR A 333 -10.64 -13.00 -17.36
N ARG A 334 -10.65 -13.87 -16.34
CA ARG A 334 -9.53 -14.77 -16.06
C ARG A 334 -9.28 -15.75 -17.22
N THR A 335 -10.31 -16.10 -17.99
CA THR A 335 -10.21 -16.93 -19.20
C THR A 335 -9.44 -16.24 -20.32
N GLU A 336 -9.66 -14.94 -20.55
CA GLU A 336 -8.86 -14.17 -21.51
C GLU A 336 -7.36 -14.17 -21.12
N MET A 337 -7.07 -13.97 -19.83
CA MET A 337 -5.69 -13.96 -19.31
C MET A 337 -5.00 -15.32 -19.44
N GLN A 338 -5.73 -16.43 -19.26
CA GLN A 338 -5.18 -17.77 -19.43
C GLN A 338 -4.73 -18.04 -20.87
N LEU A 339 -5.44 -17.51 -21.86
CA LEU A 339 -5.10 -17.61 -23.28
C LEU A 339 -4.07 -16.57 -23.74
N ALA A 340 -3.80 -15.55 -22.92
CA ALA A 340 -2.88 -14.47 -23.24
C ALA A 340 -1.43 -14.73 -22.79
N THR A 341 -0.52 -14.01 -23.44
CA THR A 341 0.84 -13.75 -22.95
C THR A 341 0.78 -12.49 -22.09
N GLY A 342 1.08 -12.62 -20.79
CA GLY A 342 1.22 -11.48 -19.90
C GLY A 342 2.62 -10.86 -19.95
N ASN A 343 2.82 -9.79 -19.18
CA ASN A 343 4.06 -9.02 -19.15
C ASN A 343 4.94 -9.51 -17.99
N SER A 344 6.22 -9.77 -18.24
CA SER A 344 7.17 -10.17 -17.19
C SER A 344 7.62 -8.98 -16.35
N VAL A 345 7.85 -9.24 -15.06
CA VAL A 345 8.39 -8.26 -14.11
C VAL A 345 9.91 -8.35 -14.10
N SER A 346 10.60 -7.21 -14.19
CA SER A 346 12.06 -7.10 -14.12
C SER A 346 12.56 -6.79 -12.71
N ARG A 347 11.74 -6.09 -11.90
CA ARG A 347 12.05 -5.74 -10.52
C ARG A 347 10.79 -5.59 -9.68
N ILE A 348 10.86 -6.04 -8.43
CA ILE A 348 9.92 -5.69 -7.37
C ILE A 348 10.66 -4.77 -6.40
N VAL A 349 9.99 -3.69 -5.97
CA VAL A 349 10.48 -2.78 -4.93
C VAL A 349 9.38 -2.66 -3.88
N MET A 350 9.62 -3.21 -2.70
CA MET A 350 8.68 -3.23 -1.59
C MET A 350 9.10 -2.16 -0.57
N HIS A 351 8.15 -1.44 0.03
CA HIS A 351 8.47 -0.55 1.16
C HIS A 351 8.87 -1.38 2.40
N ASN A 352 9.32 -0.71 3.46
CA ASN A 352 9.55 -1.31 4.77
C ASN A 352 8.22 -1.67 5.49
N PHE A 353 7.54 -2.68 4.94
CA PHE A 353 6.28 -3.24 5.41
C PHE A 353 6.45 -4.02 6.73
N ASP A 354 5.55 -3.79 7.70
CA ASP A 354 5.46 -4.63 8.90
C ASP A 354 4.21 -5.55 8.81
N PRO A 355 4.38 -6.87 8.60
CA PRO A 355 3.26 -7.81 8.45
C PRO A 355 2.44 -8.02 9.72
N ARG A 356 2.80 -7.39 10.85
CA ARG A 356 2.04 -7.46 12.12
C ARG A 356 1.09 -6.30 12.31
N THR A 357 1.41 -5.13 11.74
CA THR A 357 0.57 -3.92 11.81
C THR A 357 -0.06 -3.56 10.45
N ASN A 358 0.42 -4.17 9.37
CA ASN A 358 0.15 -3.78 7.97
C ASN A 358 0.57 -2.34 7.63
N GLU A 359 1.45 -1.72 8.43
CA GLU A 359 2.02 -0.42 8.11
C GLU A 359 2.97 -0.53 6.90
N ASN A 360 3.02 0.54 6.11
CA ASN A 360 3.82 0.61 4.88
C ASN A 360 3.50 -0.48 3.84
N ASP A 361 2.23 -0.87 3.72
CA ASP A 361 1.79 -1.90 2.78
C ASP A 361 1.70 -1.40 1.33
N ILE A 362 2.83 -1.04 0.74
CA ILE A 362 2.93 -0.63 -0.67
C ILE A 362 4.18 -1.20 -1.35
N ALA A 363 4.03 -1.56 -2.63
CA ALA A 363 5.10 -2.04 -3.50
C ALA A 363 4.93 -1.53 -4.94
N LEU A 364 6.05 -1.48 -5.65
CA LEU A 364 6.12 -1.25 -7.09
C LEU A 364 6.62 -2.49 -7.83
N MET A 365 6.05 -2.76 -8.99
CA MET A 365 6.58 -3.71 -9.96
C MET A 365 7.04 -2.95 -11.21
N LYS A 366 8.34 -3.05 -11.56
CA LYS A 366 8.86 -2.61 -12.86
C LYS A 366 8.72 -3.77 -13.85
N LEU A 367 8.11 -3.50 -14.99
CA LEU A 367 8.00 -4.45 -16.10
C LEU A 367 9.32 -4.56 -16.87
N ASN A 368 9.51 -5.68 -17.56
CA ASN A 368 10.69 -5.88 -18.41
C ASN A 368 10.58 -5.15 -19.77
N LEU A 369 9.36 -4.89 -20.22
CA LEU A 369 9.04 -4.13 -21.44
C LEU A 369 7.86 -3.19 -21.13
N PRO A 370 7.73 -2.05 -21.81
CA PRO A 370 6.64 -1.12 -21.58
C PRO A 370 5.31 -1.71 -22.08
N LEU A 371 4.24 -1.44 -21.35
CA LEU A 371 2.87 -1.68 -21.80
C LEU A 371 2.54 -0.81 -23.01
N THR A 372 1.98 -1.42 -24.06
CA THR A 372 1.39 -0.69 -25.17
C THR A 372 0.13 0.04 -24.69
N ILE A 373 0.20 1.36 -24.64
CA ILE A 373 -0.94 2.21 -24.25
C ILE A 373 -2.03 2.16 -25.33
N THR A 374 -3.27 1.91 -24.92
CA THR A 374 -4.45 1.74 -25.80
C THR A 374 -5.70 2.40 -25.19
N SER A 375 -6.90 2.10 -25.67
CA SER A 375 -8.15 2.40 -24.94
C SER A 375 -8.32 1.56 -23.67
N ASN A 376 -7.68 0.39 -23.63
CA ASN A 376 -7.90 -0.67 -22.64
C ASN A 376 -6.76 -0.78 -21.63
N VAL A 377 -5.62 -0.13 -21.90
CA VAL A 377 -4.43 -0.11 -21.07
C VAL A 377 -3.94 1.34 -21.01
N ARG A 378 -4.09 1.99 -19.86
CA ARG A 378 -3.72 3.40 -19.60
C ARG A 378 -3.36 3.57 -18.13
N PRO A 379 -2.43 4.47 -17.78
CA PRO A 379 -2.10 4.72 -16.39
C PRO A 379 -3.21 5.51 -15.67
N VAL A 380 -3.36 5.27 -14.37
CA VAL A 380 -4.09 6.16 -13.45
C VAL A 380 -3.17 7.32 -13.03
N CYS A 381 -3.72 8.49 -12.70
CA CYS A 381 -2.89 9.57 -12.19
C CYS A 381 -2.48 9.30 -10.73
N LEU A 382 -1.20 9.51 -10.42
CA LEU A 382 -0.75 9.71 -9.04
C LEU A 382 -1.16 11.13 -8.59
N PRO A 383 -1.67 11.31 -7.37
CA PRO A 383 -1.97 12.63 -6.82
C PRO A 383 -0.75 13.58 -6.83
N ASN A 384 -0.97 14.83 -7.21
CA ASN A 384 0.05 15.88 -7.08
C ASN A 384 0.14 16.35 -5.62
N LYS A 385 1.28 16.95 -5.21
CA LYS A 385 1.41 17.51 -3.86
C LYS A 385 0.36 18.61 -3.63
N GLY A 386 -0.17 18.68 -2.42
CA GLY A 386 -1.24 19.63 -2.08
C GLY A 386 -2.65 19.26 -2.58
N MET A 387 -2.82 18.12 -3.25
CA MET A 387 -4.15 17.53 -3.46
C MET A 387 -4.60 16.80 -2.18
N TYR A 388 -5.79 17.15 -1.68
CA TYR A 388 -6.38 16.53 -0.50
C TYR A 388 -7.78 16.01 -0.83
N PHE A 389 -8.02 14.74 -0.54
CA PHE A 389 -9.31 14.09 -0.75
C PHE A 389 -10.04 14.02 0.59
N THR A 390 -10.78 15.07 0.93
CA THR A 390 -11.51 15.17 2.19
C THR A 390 -12.73 14.24 2.22
N ALA A 391 -12.88 13.44 3.28
CA ALA A 391 -14.04 12.59 3.47
C ALA A 391 -15.28 13.38 3.97
N PRO A 392 -16.51 12.87 3.75
CA PRO A 392 -16.85 11.72 2.92
C PRO A 392 -16.71 12.04 1.43
N ARG A 393 -16.05 11.15 0.67
CA ARG A 393 -15.83 11.32 -0.78
C ARG A 393 -16.15 10.05 -1.54
N GLU A 394 -16.89 10.15 -2.64
CA GLU A 394 -17.14 9.01 -3.53
C GLU A 394 -15.84 8.52 -4.17
N CYS A 395 -15.58 7.23 -4.03
CA CYS A 395 -14.44 6.51 -4.60
C CYS A 395 -14.89 5.15 -5.15
N TYR A 396 -14.06 4.58 -6.01
CA TYR A 396 -14.32 3.30 -6.67
C TYR A 396 -13.17 2.35 -6.41
N ILE A 397 -13.51 1.07 -6.24
CA ILE A 397 -12.59 -0.06 -6.20
C ILE A 397 -12.93 -1.03 -7.32
N THR A 398 -11.91 -1.69 -7.85
CA THR A 398 -12.06 -2.72 -8.88
C THR A 398 -11.13 -3.92 -8.62
N GLY A 399 -11.55 -5.11 -9.05
CA GLY A 399 -10.74 -6.32 -8.90
C GLY A 399 -11.44 -7.63 -9.26
N TRP A 400 -10.71 -8.74 -9.11
CA TRP A 400 -11.20 -10.10 -9.33
C TRP A 400 -11.25 -10.91 -8.02
N GLY A 401 -11.22 -10.24 -6.87
CA GLY A 401 -11.38 -10.87 -5.57
C GLY A 401 -12.71 -11.57 -5.40
N SER A 402 -12.89 -12.21 -4.24
CA SER A 402 -14.15 -12.88 -3.95
C SER A 402 -15.28 -11.90 -3.67
N GLN A 403 -16.50 -12.26 -4.05
CA GLN A 403 -17.69 -11.48 -3.71
C GLN A 403 -18.18 -11.74 -2.26
N SER A 404 -17.52 -12.64 -1.52
CA SER A 404 -17.82 -12.95 -0.12
C SER A 404 -16.58 -13.47 0.61
N SER A 405 -16.48 -13.22 1.92
CA SER A 405 -15.35 -13.66 2.74
C SER A 405 -15.15 -15.18 2.64
N GLY A 406 -13.97 -15.61 2.18
CA GLY A 406 -13.62 -17.02 1.98
C GLY A 406 -14.24 -17.69 0.75
N GLY A 407 -14.90 -16.94 -0.14
CA GLY A 407 -15.40 -17.44 -1.41
C GLY A 407 -14.33 -17.56 -2.50
N SER A 408 -14.75 -17.98 -3.70
CA SER A 408 -13.90 -18.03 -4.89
C SER A 408 -13.67 -16.63 -5.48
N PRO A 409 -12.48 -16.33 -6.06
CA PRO A 409 -12.24 -15.10 -6.81
C PRO A 409 -13.10 -15.02 -8.08
N SER A 410 -13.65 -13.84 -8.39
CA SER A 410 -14.54 -13.61 -9.53
C SER A 410 -13.91 -14.00 -10.87
N PRO A 411 -14.66 -14.61 -11.81
CA PRO A 411 -14.17 -14.88 -13.16
C PRO A 411 -14.04 -13.61 -14.02
N THR A 412 -14.78 -12.55 -13.70
CA THR A 412 -14.87 -11.28 -14.45
C THR A 412 -14.62 -10.09 -13.52
N LEU A 413 -13.96 -9.06 -14.03
CA LEU A 413 -13.64 -7.84 -13.29
C LEU A 413 -14.91 -7.24 -12.67
N GLN A 414 -14.84 -6.94 -11.37
CA GLN A 414 -15.91 -6.27 -10.64
C GLN A 414 -15.55 -4.80 -10.40
N GLU A 415 -16.58 -3.97 -10.20
CA GLU A 415 -16.46 -2.61 -9.67
C GLU A 415 -17.40 -2.44 -8.47
N ALA A 416 -16.98 -1.63 -7.50
CA ALA A 416 -17.84 -1.19 -6.41
C ALA A 416 -17.63 0.29 -6.10
N LYS A 417 -18.75 0.95 -5.81
CA LYS A 417 -18.81 2.37 -5.44
C LYS A 417 -18.94 2.49 -3.92
N ILE A 418 -17.95 3.10 -3.30
CA ILE A 418 -17.82 3.24 -1.85
C ILE A 418 -17.52 4.70 -1.46
N GLN A 419 -17.38 4.98 -0.17
CA GLN A 419 -17.00 6.31 0.31
C GLN A 419 -15.72 6.25 1.14
N LEU A 420 -14.85 7.24 0.95
CA LEU A 420 -13.73 7.52 1.84
C LEU A 420 -14.26 7.90 3.24
N ILE A 421 -13.65 7.38 4.29
CA ILE A 421 -14.05 7.55 5.69
C ILE A 421 -12.90 8.20 6.45
N ASP A 422 -13.18 9.27 7.21
CA ASP A 422 -12.19 9.95 8.03
C ASP A 422 -11.47 9.00 8.99
N ARG A 423 -10.14 9.13 9.09
CA ARG A 423 -9.30 8.34 10.01
C ARG A 423 -9.81 8.38 11.45
N THR A 424 -10.35 9.52 11.91
CA THR A 424 -10.95 9.67 13.25
C THR A 424 -12.17 8.76 13.44
N THR A 425 -13.07 8.71 12.44
CA THR A 425 -14.24 7.82 12.43
C THR A 425 -13.80 6.36 12.36
N CYS A 426 -12.81 6.06 11.52
CA CYS A 426 -12.28 4.71 11.36
C CYS A 426 -11.55 4.20 12.62
N ASN A 427 -10.89 5.08 13.36
CA ASN A 427 -10.27 4.77 14.65
C ASN A 427 -11.24 4.79 15.84
N SER A 428 -12.53 5.06 15.63
CA SER A 428 -13.52 4.95 16.70
C SER A 428 -13.57 3.52 17.26
N ARG A 429 -13.89 3.40 18.55
CA ARG A 429 -13.95 2.12 19.28
C ARG A 429 -14.78 1.01 18.59
N PRO A 430 -15.94 1.26 17.94
CA PRO A 430 -16.69 0.21 17.26
C PRO A 430 -16.16 -0.17 15.87
N VAL A 431 -15.16 0.54 15.32
CA VAL A 431 -14.59 0.31 13.98
C VAL A 431 -13.22 -0.39 14.12
N TYR A 432 -12.09 0.34 14.12
CA TYR A 432 -10.75 -0.22 14.29
C TYR A 432 -10.00 0.27 15.54
N ASN A 433 -10.65 1.04 16.43
CA ASN A 433 -10.16 1.32 17.79
C ASN A 433 -8.67 1.76 17.88
N GLY A 434 -8.25 2.67 17.00
CA GLY A 434 -6.90 3.24 16.98
C GLY A 434 -5.87 2.53 16.09
N GLN A 435 -6.22 1.48 15.36
CA GLN A 435 -5.27 0.73 14.50
C GLN A 435 -4.90 1.44 13.17
N ILE A 436 -5.67 2.45 12.73
CA ILE A 436 -5.46 3.11 11.42
C ILE A 436 -4.45 4.25 11.56
N THR A 437 -3.29 4.07 10.94
CA THR A 437 -2.14 4.99 11.02
C THR A 437 -2.16 6.04 9.90
N GLU A 438 -1.04 6.74 9.65
CA GLU A 438 -0.95 7.75 8.56
C GLU A 438 -0.64 7.13 7.20
N THR A 439 -0.05 5.94 7.21
CA THR A 439 0.21 5.12 6.02
C THR A 439 -1.05 4.45 5.48
N MET A 440 -2.22 4.68 6.10
CA MET A 440 -3.49 4.00 5.81
C MET A 440 -4.63 5.00 5.59
N ILE A 441 -5.57 4.63 4.72
CA ILE A 441 -6.88 5.29 4.58
C ILE A 441 -8.00 4.25 4.62
N CYS A 442 -9.18 4.66 5.07
CA CYS A 442 -10.37 3.80 5.10
C CYS A 442 -11.36 4.18 4.02
N ALA A 443 -11.96 3.19 3.36
CA ALA A 443 -13.09 3.42 2.47
C ALA A 443 -14.07 2.23 2.51
N GLY A 444 -15.37 2.51 2.39
CA GLY A 444 -16.40 1.48 2.43
C GLY A 444 -17.78 2.06 2.71
N LYS A 445 -18.59 1.28 3.44
CA LYS A 445 -19.85 1.69 4.06
C LYS A 445 -19.85 1.20 5.50
N LEU A 446 -20.16 2.05 6.48
CA LEU A 446 -20.17 1.63 7.90
C LEU A 446 -21.33 0.68 8.20
N GLU A 447 -22.38 0.68 7.37
CA GLU A 447 -23.47 -0.28 7.39
C GLU A 447 -23.04 -1.68 6.94
N GLY A 448 -21.92 -1.79 6.22
CA GLY A 448 -21.45 -3.00 5.54
C GLY A 448 -22.06 -3.18 4.14
N GLY A 449 -22.06 -4.42 3.65
CA GLY A 449 -22.70 -4.85 2.41
C GLY A 449 -21.94 -4.56 1.09
N VAL A 450 -21.01 -3.61 1.05
CA VAL A 450 -20.13 -3.36 -0.12
C VAL A 450 -18.72 -3.02 0.35
N ASP A 451 -17.73 -3.77 -0.14
CA ASP A 451 -16.34 -3.73 0.30
C ASP A 451 -15.41 -4.45 -0.70
N SER A 452 -14.10 -4.27 -0.56
CA SER A 452 -13.07 -5.12 -1.18
C SER A 452 -12.92 -6.45 -0.43
N CYS A 453 -12.39 -7.50 -1.07
CA CYS A 453 -12.24 -8.81 -0.44
C CYS A 453 -10.99 -9.57 -0.91
N GLN A 454 -10.84 -10.85 -0.52
CA GLN A 454 -9.65 -11.64 -0.82
C GLN A 454 -9.41 -11.75 -2.33
N GLY A 455 -8.24 -11.28 -2.79
CA GLY A 455 -7.85 -11.20 -4.20
C GLY A 455 -7.94 -9.79 -4.81
N ASP A 456 -8.63 -8.84 -4.15
CA ASP A 456 -8.61 -7.43 -4.55
C ASP A 456 -7.38 -6.67 -4.00
N SER A 457 -6.59 -7.30 -3.12
CA SER A 457 -5.32 -6.83 -2.58
C SER A 457 -4.42 -6.17 -3.63
N GLY A 458 -3.85 -5.01 -3.32
CA GLY A 458 -3.06 -4.18 -4.24
C GLY A 458 -3.86 -3.53 -5.37
N GLY A 459 -5.15 -3.81 -5.50
CA GLY A 459 -6.05 -3.18 -6.47
C GLY A 459 -6.29 -1.69 -6.17
N PRO A 460 -6.74 -0.91 -7.18
CA PRO A 460 -6.93 0.53 -7.07
C PRO A 460 -8.09 0.92 -6.13
N LEU A 461 -7.85 1.90 -5.27
CA LEU A 461 -8.86 2.82 -4.76
C LEU A 461 -8.70 4.16 -5.50
N VAL A 462 -9.70 4.54 -6.30
CA VAL A 462 -9.63 5.73 -7.17
C VAL A 462 -10.75 6.74 -6.93
N ILE A 463 -10.39 8.02 -7.01
CA ILE A 463 -11.32 9.15 -6.93
C ILE A 463 -11.28 9.93 -8.24
N LYS A 464 -12.44 10.35 -8.74
CA LYS A 464 -12.55 11.25 -9.89
C LYS A 464 -12.53 12.70 -9.41
N GLU A 465 -11.64 13.52 -9.94
CA GLU A 465 -11.51 14.97 -9.68
C GLU A 465 -11.08 15.66 -10.97
N ASN A 466 -11.70 16.81 -11.31
CA ASN A 466 -11.47 17.54 -12.57
C ASN A 466 -11.47 16.66 -13.84
N SER A 467 -12.44 15.76 -13.93
CA SER A 467 -12.62 14.76 -15.01
C SER A 467 -11.55 13.66 -15.12
N LEU A 468 -10.51 13.68 -14.29
CA LEU A 468 -9.45 12.66 -14.24
C LEU A 468 -9.61 11.75 -13.02
N TRP A 469 -9.11 10.52 -13.14
CA TRP A 469 -9.07 9.53 -12.07
C TRP A 469 -7.69 9.47 -11.40
N TRP A 470 -7.71 9.54 -10.08
CA TRP A 470 -6.53 9.63 -9.22
C TRP A 470 -6.46 8.42 -8.29
N LEU A 471 -5.31 7.77 -8.21
CA LEU A 471 -5.04 6.64 -7.32
C LEU A 471 -4.77 7.18 -5.92
N VAL A 472 -5.72 7.03 -5.01
CA VAL A 472 -5.62 7.56 -3.64
C VAL A 472 -5.21 6.50 -2.64
N GLY A 473 -5.43 5.22 -2.97
CA GLY A 473 -4.87 4.11 -2.22
C GLY A 473 -4.86 2.80 -2.99
N ASP A 474 -4.28 1.78 -2.38
CA ASP A 474 -4.21 0.41 -2.86
C ASP A 474 -4.75 -0.56 -1.80
N THR A 475 -5.52 -1.58 -2.20
CA THR A 475 -6.24 -2.47 -1.27
C THR A 475 -5.27 -3.22 -0.34
N SER A 476 -5.37 -3.00 0.98
CA SER A 476 -4.41 -3.53 1.95
C SER A 476 -5.02 -4.63 2.80
N TRP A 477 -5.96 -4.30 3.71
CA TRP A 477 -6.57 -5.28 4.63
C TRP A 477 -7.99 -4.91 5.07
N GLY A 478 -8.66 -5.81 5.78
CA GLY A 478 -9.97 -5.59 6.40
C GLY A 478 -10.40 -6.77 7.28
N ASP A 479 -11.26 -6.53 8.27
CA ASP A 479 -11.80 -7.59 9.12
C ASP A 479 -12.97 -8.30 8.41
N GLY A 480 -12.62 -9.33 7.63
CA GLY A 480 -13.58 -10.03 6.76
C GLY A 480 -13.83 -9.25 5.48
N CYS A 481 -15.05 -9.31 4.94
CA CYS A 481 -15.46 -8.52 3.79
C CYS A 481 -16.88 -8.01 4.02
N ALA A 482 -17.11 -6.71 3.85
CA ALA A 482 -18.42 -6.06 3.90
C ALA A 482 -19.17 -6.21 5.24
N PHE A 483 -18.45 -6.38 6.34
CA PHE A 483 -19.03 -6.42 7.68
C PHE A 483 -19.36 -5.01 8.21
N ARG A 484 -20.41 -4.92 9.02
CA ARG A 484 -20.82 -3.67 9.66
C ARG A 484 -19.70 -3.12 10.54
N ASN A 485 -19.44 -1.82 10.43
CA ASN A 485 -18.33 -1.10 11.06
C ASN A 485 -16.93 -1.64 10.72
N LYS A 486 -16.76 -2.42 9.65
CA LYS A 486 -15.45 -2.92 9.18
C LYS A 486 -15.24 -2.58 7.71
N PRO A 487 -15.03 -1.29 7.38
CA PRO A 487 -14.70 -0.89 6.01
C PRO A 487 -13.29 -1.37 5.63
N GLY A 488 -13.03 -1.58 4.34
CA GLY A 488 -11.69 -1.84 3.83
C GLY A 488 -10.67 -0.75 4.22
N VAL A 489 -9.44 -1.19 4.43
CA VAL A 489 -8.27 -0.37 4.72
C VAL A 489 -7.30 -0.48 3.53
N TYR A 490 -6.79 0.67 3.11
CA TYR A 490 -5.98 0.82 1.90
C TYR A 490 -4.67 1.52 2.26
N GLY A 491 -3.58 1.19 1.56
CA GLY A 491 -2.34 1.94 1.61
C GLY A 491 -2.59 3.39 1.18
N ASN A 492 -2.05 4.36 1.92
CA ASN A 492 -2.27 5.78 1.62
C ASN A 492 -1.30 6.26 0.53
N VAL A 493 -1.68 6.14 -0.75
CA VAL A 493 -0.81 6.53 -1.87
C VAL A 493 -0.40 8.01 -1.80
N THR A 494 -1.21 8.90 -1.21
CA THR A 494 -0.82 10.32 -1.01
C THR A 494 0.35 10.51 -0.02
N TYR A 495 0.48 9.59 0.95
CA TYR A 495 1.62 9.54 1.89
C TYR A 495 2.88 8.99 1.21
N PHE A 496 2.74 7.98 0.34
CA PHE A 496 3.87 7.31 -0.30
C PHE A 496 4.42 7.98 -1.57
N LEU A 497 3.85 9.11 -2.03
CA LEU A 497 4.25 9.76 -3.29
C LEU A 497 5.77 9.94 -3.45
N ASP A 498 6.46 10.45 -2.41
CA ASP A 498 7.89 10.73 -2.49
C ASP A 498 8.72 9.45 -2.64
N TRP A 499 8.29 8.38 -1.96
CA TRP A 499 8.88 7.06 -2.12
C TRP A 499 8.62 6.48 -3.52
N ILE A 500 7.40 6.61 -4.05
CA ILE A 500 7.01 6.10 -5.39
C ILE A 500 7.88 6.77 -6.46
N TYR A 501 7.90 8.11 -6.50
CA TYR A 501 8.68 8.87 -7.48
C TYR A 501 10.17 8.56 -7.37
N GLU A 502 10.70 8.41 -6.15
CA GLU A 502 12.10 8.06 -5.96
C GLU A 502 12.45 6.65 -6.44
N GLN A 503 11.60 5.65 -6.22
CA GLN A 503 11.85 4.30 -6.75
C GLN A 503 11.76 4.28 -8.28
N MET A 504 10.85 5.06 -8.88
CA MET A 504 10.75 5.24 -10.32
C MET A 504 11.99 5.91 -10.92
N ARG A 505 12.54 6.92 -10.25
CA ARG A 505 13.75 7.65 -10.65
C ARG A 505 15.04 6.82 -10.44
N ARG A 506 15.06 5.90 -9.47
CA ARG A 506 16.22 5.08 -9.09
C ARG A 506 16.45 3.85 -9.99
N TYR A 507 15.39 3.30 -10.60
CA TYR A 507 15.41 1.97 -11.23
C TYR A 507 14.82 1.94 -12.64
#